data_AF-A0A431I8S9-F1
#
_entry.id   AF-A0A431I8S9-F1
#
_cell.length_a   1.000
_cell.length_b   1.000
_cell.length_c   1.000
_cell.angle_alpha   90.00
_cell.angle_beta   90.00
_cell.angle_gamma   90.00
#
_symmetry.space_group_name_H-M   'P 1'
#
loop_
_entity.id
_entity.type
_entity.pdbx_description
1 polymer ?
#
loop_
_entity_poly.entity_id
_entity_poly.type
_entity_poly.pdbx_seq_one_letter_code
_entity_poly.pdbx_strand_id
1 'polypeptide(L)' 'MPPFQYLRQGKLTRLGYYQAPPEILEQADEAAIWARRSFAAAVRAQVRKNRSRL' A
#
# COMPACT_ATOMS: atom_id res chain seq x y z
N MET A 1 -7.00 -3.83 -9.55
CA MET A 1 -5.65 -4.08 -10.10
C MET A 1 -4.86 -4.95 -9.15
N PRO A 2 -4.02 -5.88 -9.65
CA PRO A 2 -3.14 -6.65 -8.78
C PRO A 2 -2.09 -5.73 -8.13
N PRO A 3 -1.62 -6.04 -6.91
CA PRO A 3 -0.53 -5.31 -6.27
C PRO A 3 0.78 -5.48 -7.05
N PHE A 4 1.67 -4.50 -6.91
CA PHE A 4 2.98 -4.49 -7.56
C PHE A 4 3.82 -5.73 -7.18
N GLN A 5 4.49 -6.29 -8.17
CA GLN A 5 5.34 -7.47 -8.04
C GLN A 5 6.67 -7.22 -8.72
N TYR A 6 7.74 -7.73 -8.11
CA TYR A 6 9.08 -7.67 -8.68
C TYR A 6 9.88 -8.93 -8.33
N LEU A 7 10.93 -9.21 -9.09
CA LEU A 7 11.84 -10.30 -8.81
C LEU A 7 12.90 -9.85 -7.80
N ARG A 8 12.94 -10.51 -6.64
CA ARG A 8 13.98 -10.35 -5.61
C ARG A 8 14.72 -11.66 -5.47
N GLN A 9 16.00 -11.69 -5.85
CA GLN A 9 16.85 -12.90 -5.75
C GLN A 9 16.19 -14.15 -6.39
N GLY A 10 15.62 -13.98 -7.60
CA GLY A 10 14.93 -15.07 -8.32
C GLY A 10 13.56 -15.46 -7.77
N LYS A 11 13.08 -14.83 -6.68
CA LYS A 11 11.73 -15.05 -6.13
C LYS A 11 10.81 -13.89 -6.47
N LEU A 12 9.62 -14.21 -7.00
CA LEU A 12 8.57 -13.24 -7.23
C LEU A 12 8.05 -12.72 -5.89
N THR A 13 8.34 -11.46 -5.59
CA THR A 13 7.98 -10.81 -4.33
C THR A 13 6.90 -9.78 -4.60
N ARG A 14 5.80 -9.88 -3.85
CA ARG A 14 4.66 -8.98 -3.95
C ARG A 14 4.76 -7.89 -2.88
N LEU A 15 4.70 -6.63 -3.31
CA LEU A 15 4.63 -5.48 -2.40
C LEU A 15 3.17 -5.07 -2.20
N GLY A 16 2.86 -4.46 -1.05
CA GLY A 16 1.55 -3.88 -0.79
C GLY A 16 1.29 -2.55 -1.53
N TYR A 17 2.05 -2.27 -2.60
CA TYR A 17 1.93 -1.06 -3.39
C TYR A 17 0.95 -1.26 -4.55
N TYR A 18 0.07 -0.29 -4.72
CA TYR A 18 -0.92 -0.26 -5.79
C TYR A 18 -0.71 1.00 -6.61
N GLN A 19 -0.95 0.90 -7.91
CA GLN A 19 -0.92 2.07 -8.78
C GLN A 19 -1.99 3.07 -8.33
N ALA A 20 -1.57 4.33 -8.16
CA ALA A 20 -2.50 5.41 -7.89
C ALA A 20 -3.33 5.67 -9.16
N PRO A 21 -4.65 5.90 -9.02
CA PRO A 21 -5.48 6.41 -10.12
C PRO A 21 -4.91 7.71 -10.69
N PRO A 22 -4.93 7.89 -12.02
CA PRO A 22 -4.33 9.05 -12.67
C PRO A 22 -4.98 10.37 -12.24
N GLU A 23 -6.28 10.37 -11.94
CA GLU A 23 -7.05 11.55 -11.51
C GLU A 23 -6.51 12.14 -10.21
N ILE A 24 -5.97 11.27 -9.36
CA ILE A 24 -5.42 11.62 -8.04
C ILE A 24 -4.03 12.27 -8.19
N LEU A 25 -3.33 12.06 -9.30
CA LEU A 25 -2.03 12.69 -9.55
C LEU A 25 -2.15 14.18 -9.85
N GLU A 26 -3.29 14.62 -10.39
CA GLU A 26 -3.55 16.01 -10.76
C GLU A 26 -4.27 16.79 -9.65
N GLN A 27 -4.89 16.09 -8.69
CA GLN A 27 -5.71 16.69 -7.63
C GLN A 27 -5.10 16.44 -6.24
N ALA A 28 -4.42 17.46 -5.71
CA ALA A 28 -3.71 17.36 -4.43
C ALA A 28 -4.61 16.98 -3.24
N ASP A 29 -5.85 17.47 -3.19
CA ASP A 29 -6.79 17.17 -2.10
C ASP A 29 -7.24 15.70 -2.13
N GLU A 30 -7.54 15.18 -3.32
CA GLU A 30 -7.86 13.76 -3.50
C GLU A 30 -6.65 12.87 -3.18
N ALA A 31 -5.44 13.30 -3.58
CA ALA A 31 -4.19 12.62 -3.24
C ALA A 31 -3.98 12.52 -1.74
N ALA A 32 -4.25 13.61 -1.02
CA ALA A 32 -4.12 13.63 0.43
C ALA A 32 -5.11 12.66 1.10
N ILE A 33 -6.36 12.57 0.61
CA ILE A 33 -7.34 11.60 1.11
C ILE A 33 -6.86 10.17 0.85
N TRP A 34 -6.39 9.89 -0.37
CA TRP A 34 -5.90 8.58 -0.75
C TRP A 34 -4.69 8.15 0.09
N ALA A 35 -3.71 9.04 0.27
CA ALA A 35 -2.53 8.80 1.10
C ALA A 35 -2.90 8.51 2.57
N ARG A 36 -3.79 9.33 3.16
CA ARG A 36 -4.26 9.14 4.56
C ARG A 36 -4.94 7.78 4.75
N ARG A 37 -5.82 7.39 3.82
CA ARG A 37 -6.53 6.09 3.87
C ARG A 37 -5.57 4.91 3.76
N SER A 38 -4.61 4.99 2.82
CA SER A 38 -3.58 3.97 2.62
C SER A 38 -2.68 3.82 3.84
N PHE A 39 -2.24 4.93 4.43
CA PHE A 39 -1.44 4.91 5.66
C PHE A 39 -2.19 4.29 6.84
N ALA A 40 -3.45 4.67 7.05
CA ALA A 40 -4.27 4.08 8.11
C ALA A 40 -4.43 2.54 7.94
N ALA A 41 -4.57 2.05 6.70
CA ALA A 41 -4.60 0.61 6.43
C ALA A 41 -3.28 -0.08 6.78
N ALA A 42 -2.13 0.52 6.44
CA ALA A 42 -0.81 0.01 6.80
C ALA A 42 -0.62 -0.08 8.33
N VAL A 43 -1.02 0.95 9.07
CA VAL A 43 -0.96 0.96 10.54
C VAL A 43 -1.81 -0.17 11.13
N ARG A 44 -3.06 -0.35 10.67
CA ARG A 44 -3.93 -1.46 11.12
C ARG A 44 -3.31 -2.83 10.84
N ALA A 45 -2.69 -3.01 9.67
CA ALA A 45 -2.01 -4.25 9.33
C ALA A 45 -0.81 -4.52 10.24
N GLN A 46 -0.03 -3.49 10.57
CA GLN A 46 1.11 -3.60 11.48
C GLN A 46 0.68 -3.94 12.91
N VAL A 47 -0.37 -3.30 13.42
CA VAL A 47 -0.94 -3.63 14.76
C VAL A 47 -1.37 -5.09 14.80
N ARG A 48 -2.08 -5.57 13.77
CA ARG A 48 -2.50 -6.98 13.68
C ARG A 48 -1.30 -7.94 13.66
N LYS A 49 -0.27 -7.62 12.89
CA LYS A 49 0.97 -8.41 12.81
C LYS A 49 1.71 -8.49 14.15
N ASN A 50 1.73 -7.39 14.90
CA ASN A 50 2.35 -7.37 16.24
C ASN A 50 1.53 -8.22 17.23
N ARG A 51 0.20 -8.14 17.17
CA ARG A 51 -0.67 -8.97 18.02
C ARG A 51 -0.54 -10.46 17.71
N SER A 52 -0.39 -10.85 16.45
CA SER A 52 -0.23 -12.26 16.07
C SER A 52 1.17 -12.83 16.34
N ARG A 53 2.10 -12.01 16.84
CA ARG A 53 3.46 -12.43 17.23
C ARG A 53 3.62 -12.56 18.74
N LEU A 54 2.63 -12.12 19.51
CA LEU A 54 2.46 -12.38 20.94
C LEU A 54 1.72 -13.71 21.12
#